data_AF-A0A0B1SJP8-F1
#
_entry.id   AF-A0A0B1SJP8-F1
#
_cell.length_a   1.000
_cell.length_b   1.000
_cell.length_c   1.000
_cell.angle_alpha   90.00
_cell.angle_beta   90.00
_cell.angle_gamma   90.00
#
_symmetry.space_group_name_H-M   'P 1'
#
loop_
_entity.id
_entity.type
_entity.pdbx_description
1 polymer ?
#
loop_
_entity_poly.entity_id
_entity_poly.type
_entity_poly.pdbx_seq_one_letter_code
_entity_poly.pdbx_strand_id
1 'polypeptide(L)'
;EFKPGQADIPVLRRDCTGDASEIALLKFTELTIGNIAGFREKSPKIAEIPFNSTNKYQVSIHEVPNSEAYLLVMKGAPERILD
;
A
#
# COMPACT_ATOMS: atom_id res chain seq x y z
N GLU A 1 0.82 -6.24 5.21
CA GLU A 1 1.97 -6.94 4.58
C GLU A 1 1.73 -8.44 4.53
N PHE A 2 2.41 -9.18 3.66
CA PHE A 2 2.35 -10.65 3.67
C PHE A 2 3.08 -11.19 4.90
N LYS A 3 2.52 -12.20 5.58
CA LYS A 3 3.26 -12.91 6.62
C LYS A 3 4.43 -13.71 6.00
N PRO A 4 5.58 -13.80 6.69
CA PRO A 4 6.76 -14.52 6.18
C PRO A 4 6.51 -16.03 6.08
N GLY A 5 7.34 -16.72 5.30
CA GLY A 5 7.31 -18.20 5.21
C GLY A 5 6.21 -18.78 4.32
N GLN A 6 5.64 -17.99 3.39
CA GLN A 6 4.51 -18.40 2.55
C GLN A 6 4.81 -18.33 1.05
N ALA A 7 6.08 -18.46 0.66
CA ALA A 7 6.52 -18.33 -0.74
C ALA A 7 5.82 -19.35 -1.66
N ASP A 8 5.63 -20.59 -1.19
CA ASP A 8 5.03 -21.71 -1.92
C ASP A 8 3.49 -21.66 -1.95
N ILE A 9 2.86 -20.73 -1.22
CA ILE A 9 1.41 -20.58 -1.18
C ILE A 9 0.98 -19.63 -2.30
N PRO A 10 -0.08 -19.95 -3.08
CA PRO A 10 -0.65 -19.02 -4.07
C PRO A 10 -1.00 -17.68 -3.43
N VAL A 11 -0.69 -16.57 -4.11
CA VAL A 11 -0.84 -15.18 -3.58
C VAL A 11 -2.21 -14.93 -2.93
N LEU A 12 -3.29 -15.38 -3.57
CA LEU A 12 -4.66 -15.21 -3.07
C LEU A 12 -4.91 -15.89 -1.71
N ARG A 13 -4.16 -16.94 -1.38
CA ARG A 13 -4.28 -17.73 -0.15
C ARG A 13 -3.23 -17.37 0.92
N ARG A 14 -2.27 -16.49 0.64
CA ARG A 14 -1.28 -16.06 1.63
C ARG A 14 -1.95 -15.26 2.74
N ASP A 15 -1.53 -15.48 3.99
CA ASP A 15 -1.91 -14.63 5.11
C ASP A 15 -1.28 -13.25 5.00
N CYS A 16 -2.04 -12.23 5.40
CA CYS A 16 -1.63 -10.84 5.38
C CYS A 16 -2.06 -10.13 6.67
N THR A 17 -1.33 -9.08 7.04
CA THR A 17 -1.70 -8.10 8.08
C THR A 17 -2.27 -6.84 7.42
N GLY A 18 -3.40 -6.34 7.92
CA GLY A 18 -4.09 -5.15 7.42
C GLY A 18 -5.61 -5.34 7.41
N ASP A 19 -6.36 -4.32 6.99
CA ASP A 19 -7.80 -4.47 6.77
C ASP A 19 -8.13 -5.22 5.47
N ALA A 20 -9.39 -5.62 5.30
CA ALA A 20 -9.82 -6.42 4.15
C ALA A 20 -9.54 -5.73 2.79
N SER A 21 -9.71 -4.41 2.70
CA SER A 21 -9.48 -3.65 1.46
C SER A 21 -7.99 -3.55 1.17
N GLU A 22 -7.17 -3.30 2.19
CA GLU A 22 -5.71 -3.28 2.07
C GLU A 22 -5.13 -4.62 1.65
N ILE A 23 -5.66 -5.71 2.22
CA ILE A 23 -5.26 -7.07 1.86
C ILE A 23 -5.64 -7.37 0.41
N ALA A 24 -6.84 -6.97 -0.02
CA ALA A 24 -7.28 -7.18 -1.40
C ALA A 24 -6.36 -6.45 -2.39
N LEU A 25 -6.04 -5.17 -2.14
CA LEU A 25 -5.11 -4.39 -2.97
C LEU A 25 -3.69 -4.95 -2.96
N LEU A 26 -3.19 -5.39 -1.80
CA LEU A 26 -1.86 -6.01 -1.68
C LEU A 26 -1.76 -7.29 -2.52
N LYS A 27 -2.78 -8.16 -2.45
CA LYS A 27 -2.83 -9.40 -3.25
C LYS A 27 -2.96 -9.12 -4.74
N PHE A 28 -3.80 -8.16 -5.13
CA PHE A 28 -3.99 -7.79 -6.53
C PHE A 28 -2.70 -7.21 -7.15
N THR A 29 -2.02 -6.33 -6.43
CA THR A 29 -0.75 -5.73 -6.89
C THR A 29 0.37 -6.76 -6.97
N GLU A 30 0.46 -7.68 -6.01
CA GLU A 30 1.42 -8.79 -6.06
C GLU A 30 1.16 -9.74 -7.25
N LEU A 31 -0.11 -10.00 -7.62
CA LEU A 31 -0.45 -10.82 -8.78
C LEU A 31 -0.11 -10.16 -10.12
N THR A 32 -0.19 -8.84 -10.20
CA THR A 32 -0.08 -8.09 -11.47
C THR A 32 1.32 -7.57 -11.73
N ILE A 33 2.02 -7.11 -10.68
CA ILE A 33 3.35 -6.51 -10.77
C ILE A 33 4.42 -7.48 -10.27
N GLY A 34 4.11 -8.27 -9.24
CA GLY A 34 5.07 -9.11 -8.54
C GLY A 34 6.09 -8.32 -7.70
N ASN A 35 6.72 -9.00 -6.75
CA ASN A 35 7.75 -8.43 -5.86
C ASN A 35 7.35 -7.07 -5.26
N ILE A 36 6.17 -7.00 -4.65
CA ILE A 36 5.64 -5.74 -4.08
C ILE A 36 6.55 -5.19 -2.97
N ALA A 37 7.28 -6.06 -2.26
CA ALA A 37 8.25 -5.68 -1.23
C ALA A 37 9.40 -4.87 -1.84
N GLY A 38 10.07 -5.42 -2.86
CA GLY A 38 11.14 -4.71 -3.57
C GLY A 38 10.64 -3.48 -4.34
N PHE A 39 9.37 -3.46 -4.77
CA PHE A 39 8.76 -2.26 -5.35
C PHE A 39 8.65 -1.13 -4.30
N ARG A 40 8.18 -1.44 -3.10
CA ARG A 40 8.04 -0.46 -2.00
C ARG A 40 9.39 0.02 -1.46
N GLU A 41 10.41 -0.84 -1.44
CA GLU A 41 11.76 -0.45 -1.03
C GLU A 41 12.38 0.63 -1.93
N LYS A 42 11.98 0.70 -3.21
CA LYS A 42 12.43 1.76 -4.13
C LYS A 42 11.81 3.12 -3.82
N SER A 43 10.64 3.16 -3.18
CA SER A 43 9.94 4.39 -2.80
C SER A 43 9.55 4.32 -1.32
N PRO A 44 10.54 4.44 -0.41
CA PRO A 44 10.29 4.30 1.01
C PRO A 44 9.31 5.34 1.51
N LYS A 45 8.43 4.92 2.41
CA LYS A 45 7.42 5.77 3.04
C LYS A 45 8.08 6.56 4.18
N ILE A 46 8.05 7.89 4.10
CA ILE A 46 8.70 8.77 5.10
C ILE A 46 7.71 9.37 6.10
N ALA A 47 6.43 9.48 5.73
CA ALA A 47 5.38 9.97 6.60
C ALA A 47 4.03 9.35 6.22
N GLU A 48 3.15 9.21 7.20
CA GLU A 48 1.78 8.77 6.94
C GLU A 48 0.75 9.38 7.88
N ILE A 49 -0.45 9.55 7.36
CA ILE A 49 -1.67 9.76 8.12
C ILE A 49 -2.50 8.49 7.94
N PRO A 50 -2.63 7.63 8.97
CA PRO A 50 -3.40 6.40 8.87
C PRO A 50 -4.88 6.70 8.65
N PHE A 51 -5.60 5.74 8.08
CA PHE A 51 -7.03 5.84 7.89
C PHE A 51 -7.75 6.01 9.24
N ASN A 52 -8.68 6.96 9.33
CA ASN A 52 -9.63 7.05 10.44
C ASN A 52 -11.05 7.33 9.93
N SER A 53 -12.06 6.97 10.73
CA SER A 53 -13.47 7.05 10.35
C SER A 53 -14.00 8.49 10.22
N THR A 54 -13.34 9.46 10.84
CA THR A 54 -13.71 10.88 10.78
C THR A 54 -13.30 11.49 9.44
N ASN A 55 -12.04 11.30 9.05
CA ASN A 55 -11.44 11.88 7.85
C ASN A 55 -11.75 11.04 6.60
N LYS A 56 -11.95 9.72 6.77
CA LYS A 56 -12.20 8.73 5.70
C LYS A 56 -11.16 8.71 4.58
N TYR A 57 -9.93 9.12 4.88
CA TYR A 57 -8.81 9.01 3.96
C TYR A 57 -7.54 8.56 4.69
N GLN A 58 -6.60 8.04 3.93
CA GLN A 58 -5.23 7.76 4.30
C GLN A 58 -4.30 8.47 3.32
N VAL A 59 -3.25 9.07 3.84
CA VAL A 59 -2.22 9.76 3.05
C VAL A 59 -0.86 9.19 3.42
N SER A 60 0.01 9.03 2.43
CA SER A 60 1.43 8.76 2.68
C SER A 60 2.32 9.54 1.73
N ILE A 61 3.52 9.88 2.21
CA ILE A 61 4.55 10.57 1.47
C ILE A 61 5.72 9.60 1.28
N HIS A 62 6.24 9.55 0.06
CA HIS A 62 7.29 8.63 -0.36
C HIS A 62 8.44 9.38 -1.04
N GLU A 63 9.64 8.86 -0.89
CA GLU A 63 10.78 9.27 -1.71
C GLU A 63 10.62 8.75 -3.15
N VAL A 64 11.16 9.52 -4.10
CA VAL A 64 11.20 9.15 -5.51
C VAL A 64 12.66 8.89 -5.91
N PRO A 65 12.98 7.71 -6.47
CA PRO A 65 14.33 7.41 -6.93
C PRO A 65 14.90 8.50 -7.85
N ASN A 66 16.11 8.97 -7.55
CA ASN A 66 16.85 9.95 -8.35
C ASN A 66 16.14 11.31 -8.51
N SER A 67 15.33 11.70 -7.53
CA SER A 67 14.61 12.98 -7.52
C SER A 67 14.65 13.61 -6.14
N GLU A 68 14.75 14.95 -6.08
CA GLU A 68 14.58 15.71 -4.83
C GLU A 68 13.09 15.93 -4.49
N ALA A 69 12.18 15.52 -5.39
CA ALA A 69 10.75 15.62 -5.16
C ALA A 69 10.23 14.46 -4.30
N TYR A 70 9.16 14.74 -3.55
CA TYR A 70 8.41 13.74 -2.79
C TYR A 70 7.10 13.39 -3.50
N LEU A 71 6.73 12.12 -3.45
CA LEU A 71 5.45 11.63 -3.96
C LEU A 71 4.45 11.52 -2.81
N LEU A 72 3.39 12.35 -2.86
CA LEU A 72 2.23 12.19 -2.00
C LEU A 72 1.20 11.31 -2.71
N VAL A 73 0.71 10.28 -2.02
CA VAL A 73 -0.40 9.44 -2.47
C VAL A 73 -1.51 9.44 -1.42
N MET A 74 -2.75 9.31 -1.88
CA MET A 74 -3.94 9.34 -1.05
C MET A 74 -4.95 8.30 -1.51
N LYS A 75 -5.59 7.62 -0.56
CA LYS A 75 -6.76 6.77 -0.79
C LYS A 75 -7.84 7.12 0.23
N GLY A 76 -9.11 6.98 -0.14
CA GLY A 76 -10.21 7.30 0.76
C GLY A 76 -11.57 7.00 0.15
N ALA A 77 -12.61 7.39 0.87
CA ALA A 77 -13.98 7.35 0.35
C ALA A 77 -14.08 8.25 -0.90
N PRO A 78 -14.74 7.81 -1.99
CA PRO A 78 -14.75 8.55 -3.25
C PRO A 78 -15.17 10.02 -3.09
N GLU A 79 -16.18 10.29 -2.26
CA GLU A 79 -16.67 11.63 -1.98
C GLU A 79 -15.62 12.52 -1.30
N ARG A 80 -14.72 11.95 -0.50
CA ARG A 80 -13.66 12.70 0.20
C ARG A 80 -12.43 12.96 -0.64
N ILE A 81 -12.21 12.18 -1.69
CA ILE A 81 -11.07 12.36 -2.59
C ILE A 81 -11.40 13.35 -3.70
N LEU A 82 -12.68 13.47 -4.05
CA LEU A 82 -13.14 14.35 -5.12
C LEU A 82 -13.33 15.80 -4.65
N ASP A 83 -13.72 15.99 -3.39
CA ASP A 83 -13.84 17.30 -2.73
C ASP A 83 -12.48 18.02 -2.64
#